data_AF-A0A529NZA9-F1
#
_entry.id   AF-A0A529NZA9-F1
#
_cell.length_a   1.000
_cell.length_b   1.000
_cell.length_c   1.000
_cell.angle_alpha   90.00
_cell.angle_beta   90.00
_cell.angle_gamma   90.00
#
_symmetry.space_group_name_H-M   'P 1'
#
loop_
_entity.id
_entity.type
_entity.pdbx_description
1 polymer ?
#
loop_
_entity_poly.entity_id
_entity_poly.type
_entity_poly.pdbx_seq_one_letter_code
_entity_poly.pdbx_strand_id
1 'polypeptide(L)'
;MDSKKLLTRMIRAGAGEIPADLVVRNVRLLDVVTGRVSETDIALVGDRIVGTHARYQAAEVIDGRGRFAVPGFIDTHLHIESSLVSPLEFDRCVLPHGVTTVLCDPHEIANVLGVEGISYFLDCAERTILDVRVNLSSCVPSTAFETSGARLEAEDLVPLRAHPK
;
A
#
# COMPACT_ATOMS: atom_id res chain seq x y z
N MET A 1 -13.07 14.92 11.63
CA MET A 1 -12.95 14.65 13.08
C MET A 1 -11.81 15.51 13.61
N ASP A 2 -12.00 16.23 14.73
CA ASP A 2 -10.92 17.05 15.32
C ASP A 2 -9.70 16.16 15.60
N SER A 3 -8.54 16.50 15.01
CA SER A 3 -7.30 15.74 15.11
C SER A 3 -6.91 15.47 16.56
N LYS A 4 -7.14 16.43 17.45
CA LYS A 4 -6.83 16.28 18.88
C LYS A 4 -7.72 15.22 19.53
N LYS A 5 -9.02 15.19 19.21
CA LYS A 5 -9.96 14.20 19.73
C LYS A 5 -9.62 12.79 19.26
N LEU A 6 -9.24 12.64 17.98
CA LEU A 6 -8.81 11.35 17.44
C LEU A 6 -7.54 10.85 18.14
N LEU A 7 -6.54 11.72 18.30
CA LEU A 7 -5.31 11.36 18.98
C LEU A 7 -5.55 10.97 20.45
N THR A 8 -6.36 11.74 21.18
CA THR A 8 -6.75 11.38 22.56
C THR A 8 -7.42 10.00 22.59
N ARG A 9 -8.29 9.69 21.63
CA ARG A 9 -8.93 8.38 21.54
C ARG A 9 -7.90 7.26 21.28
N MET A 10 -6.98 7.45 20.34
CA MET A 10 -5.91 6.49 20.03
C MET A 10 -5.05 6.20 21.25
N ILE A 11 -4.63 7.24 21.98
CA ILE A 11 -3.80 7.09 23.19
C ILE A 11 -4.53 6.28 24.26
N ARG A 12 -5.80 6.61 24.54
CA ARG A 12 -6.58 5.91 25.57
C ARG A 12 -6.86 4.45 25.21
N ALA A 13 -7.10 4.16 23.91
CA ALA A 13 -7.27 2.80 23.42
C ALA A 13 -5.96 2.00 23.50
N GLY A 14 -4.83 2.60 23.10
CA GLY A 14 -3.51 2.00 23.24
C GLY A 14 -3.10 1.74 24.69
N ALA A 15 -3.56 2.56 25.63
CA ALA A 15 -3.40 2.35 27.06
C ALA A 15 -4.36 1.29 27.65
N GLY A 16 -5.33 0.79 26.87
CA GLY A 16 -6.34 -0.16 27.32
C GLY A 16 -7.44 0.44 28.20
N GLU A 17 -7.55 1.77 28.29
CA GLU A 17 -8.59 2.45 29.10
C GLU A 17 -9.98 2.40 28.45
N ILE A 18 -10.00 2.33 27.11
CA ILE A 18 -11.21 2.26 26.31
C ILE A 18 -11.06 1.18 25.23
N PRO A 19 -12.17 0.60 24.74
CA PRO A 19 -12.10 -0.34 23.62
C PRO A 19 -11.55 0.31 22.35
N ALA A 20 -10.75 -0.47 21.61
CA ALA A 20 -10.31 -0.14 20.25
C ALA A 20 -11.46 -0.38 19.23
N ASP A 21 -11.27 0.05 17.98
CA ASP A 21 -12.24 -0.24 16.91
C ASP A 21 -12.19 -1.73 16.56
N LEU A 22 -10.98 -2.23 16.31
CA LEU A 22 -10.70 -3.59 15.90
C LEU A 22 -9.53 -4.14 16.71
N VAL A 23 -9.61 -5.42 17.10
CA VAL A 23 -8.46 -6.17 17.63
C VAL A 23 -8.25 -7.43 16.82
N VAL A 24 -7.02 -7.63 16.33
CA VAL A 24 -6.55 -8.93 15.84
C VAL A 24 -5.94 -9.68 17.02
N ARG A 25 -6.67 -10.66 17.55
CA ARG A 25 -6.36 -11.35 18.81
C ARG A 25 -5.57 -12.65 18.57
N ASN A 26 -4.81 -13.09 19.57
CA ASN A 26 -4.13 -14.40 19.57
C ASN A 26 -3.21 -14.61 18.35
N VAL A 27 -2.36 -13.63 18.05
CA VAL A 27 -1.38 -13.74 16.95
C VAL A 27 0.03 -13.94 17.49
N ARG A 28 0.88 -14.56 16.67
CA ARG A 28 2.33 -14.57 16.84
C ARG A 28 2.92 -13.44 16.00
N LEU A 29 3.15 -12.29 16.62
CA LEU A 29 3.69 -11.11 15.95
C LEU A 29 5.19 -11.29 15.74
N LEU A 30 5.63 -11.22 14.48
CA LEU A 30 7.05 -11.09 14.13
C LEU A 30 7.45 -9.63 14.21
N ASP A 31 8.35 -9.32 15.15
CA ASP A 31 9.04 -8.05 15.18
C ASP A 31 10.17 -8.09 14.13
N VAL A 32 9.97 -7.38 13.01
CA VAL A 32 10.93 -7.32 11.91
C VAL A 32 12.21 -6.53 12.22
N VAL A 33 12.23 -5.77 13.34
CA VAL A 33 13.42 -5.06 13.81
C VAL A 33 14.31 -6.00 14.60
N THR A 34 13.74 -6.82 15.49
CA THR A 34 14.51 -7.71 16.38
C THR A 34 14.57 -9.16 15.93
N GLY A 35 13.75 -9.57 14.97
CA GLY A 35 13.57 -10.95 14.53
C GLY A 35 12.84 -11.84 15.53
N ARG A 36 12.32 -11.28 16.63
CA ARG A 36 11.63 -12.04 17.69
C ARG A 36 10.16 -12.26 17.35
N VAL A 37 9.63 -13.37 17.84
CA VAL A 37 8.21 -13.70 17.75
C VAL A 37 7.61 -13.63 19.14
N SER A 38 6.48 -12.93 19.29
CA SER A 38 5.75 -12.84 20.56
C SER A 38 4.26 -13.08 20.36
N GLU A 39 3.64 -13.77 21.31
CA GLU A 39 2.19 -13.95 21.32
C GLU A 39 1.50 -12.69 21.86
N THR A 40 0.60 -12.12 21.09
CA THR A 40 -0.03 -10.85 21.44
C THR A 40 -1.34 -10.60 20.70
N ASP A 41 -1.98 -9.48 21.03
CA ASP A 41 -3.09 -8.88 20.29
C ASP A 41 -2.58 -7.61 19.60
N ILE A 42 -3.19 -7.24 18.47
CA ILE A 42 -2.93 -5.99 17.76
C ILE A 42 -4.21 -5.15 17.81
N ALA A 43 -4.16 -3.99 18.44
CA ALA A 43 -5.30 -3.07 18.56
C ALA A 43 -5.23 -1.95 17.52
N LEU A 44 -6.38 -1.65 16.90
CA LEU A 44 -6.52 -0.64 15.86
C LEU A 44 -7.60 0.38 16.20
N VAL A 45 -7.31 1.64 15.91
CA VAL A 45 -8.28 2.75 15.93
C VAL A 45 -8.24 3.43 14.56
N GLY A 46 -9.33 3.34 13.81
CA GLY A 46 -9.36 3.72 12.39
C GLY A 46 -8.27 3.01 11.59
N ASP A 47 -7.39 3.79 10.97
CA ASP A 47 -6.30 3.36 10.09
C ASP A 47 -4.93 3.28 10.81
N ARG A 48 -4.93 3.20 12.15
CA ARG A 48 -3.70 3.16 12.95
C ARG A 48 -3.70 1.98 13.92
N ILE A 49 -2.56 1.31 13.98
CA ILE A 49 -2.23 0.40 15.08
C ILE A 49 -1.90 1.27 16.30
N VAL A 50 -2.60 1.04 17.42
CA VAL A 50 -2.46 1.82 18.65
C VAL A 50 -1.82 1.03 19.79
N GLY A 51 -1.72 -0.29 19.66
CA GLY A 51 -1.18 -1.12 20.71
C GLY A 51 -0.84 -2.53 20.24
N THR A 52 0.29 -3.03 20.74
CA THR A 52 0.75 -4.41 20.64
C THR A 52 1.28 -4.85 22.00
N HIS A 53 1.68 -6.12 22.15
CA HIS A 53 2.27 -6.71 23.37
C HIS A 53 1.38 -6.68 24.63
N ALA A 54 0.06 -6.56 24.47
CA ALA A 54 -0.92 -6.65 25.55
C ALA A 54 -2.20 -7.36 25.08
N ARG A 55 -3.22 -7.41 25.94
CA ARG A 55 -4.57 -7.86 25.59
C ARG A 55 -5.48 -6.64 25.53
N TYR A 56 -6.31 -6.58 24.50
CA TYR A 56 -7.17 -5.42 24.24
C TYR A 56 -8.64 -5.82 24.11
N GLN A 57 -9.53 -4.91 24.50
CA GLN A 57 -10.96 -4.95 24.18
C GLN A 57 -11.22 -4.14 22.91
N ALA A 58 -12.19 -4.56 22.10
CA ALA A 58 -12.60 -3.84 20.90
C ALA A 58 -14.07 -4.06 20.56
N ALA A 59 -14.59 -3.19 19.70
CA ALA A 59 -15.92 -3.34 19.10
C ALA A 59 -15.95 -4.54 18.14
N GLU A 60 -14.89 -4.74 17.35
CA GLU A 60 -14.72 -5.87 16.44
C GLU A 60 -13.49 -6.70 16.81
N VAL A 61 -13.57 -8.02 16.67
CA VAL A 61 -12.46 -8.94 16.95
C VAL A 61 -12.26 -9.91 15.79
N ILE A 62 -11.03 -9.97 15.30
CA ILE A 62 -10.55 -11.01 14.39
C ILE A 62 -9.66 -11.96 15.20
N ASP A 63 -10.04 -13.24 15.30
CA ASP A 63 -9.20 -14.25 15.97
C ASP A 63 -8.14 -14.81 15.02
N GLY A 64 -6.89 -14.50 15.32
CA GLY A 64 -5.70 -14.96 14.60
C GLY A 64 -5.40 -16.45 14.80
N ARG A 65 -5.97 -17.11 15.82
CA ARG A 65 -5.82 -18.56 16.08
C ARG A 65 -4.36 -19.03 16.13
N GLY A 66 -3.47 -18.21 16.71
CA GLY A 66 -2.03 -18.50 16.81
C GLY A 66 -1.27 -18.37 15.48
N ARG A 67 -1.88 -17.82 14.43
CA ARG A 67 -1.19 -17.53 13.16
C ARG A 67 -0.17 -16.40 13.32
N PHE A 68 0.76 -16.33 12.39
CA PHE A 68 1.72 -15.25 12.35
C PHE A 68 1.07 -13.95 11.88
N ALA A 69 1.41 -12.85 12.53
CA ALA A 69 1.14 -11.51 12.05
C ALA A 69 2.46 -10.87 11.63
N VAL A 70 2.48 -10.33 10.41
CA VAL A 70 3.60 -9.59 9.81
C VAL A 70 3.05 -8.29 9.22
N PRO A 71 3.89 -7.26 9.02
CA PRO A 71 3.52 -6.11 8.21
C PRO A 71 3.11 -6.56 6.79
N GLY A 72 2.22 -5.80 6.16
CA GLY A 72 1.93 -6.00 4.74
C GLY A 72 3.19 -5.87 3.89
N PHE A 73 3.30 -6.69 2.85
CA PHE A 73 4.48 -6.70 1.99
C PHE A 73 4.49 -5.48 1.08
N ILE A 74 5.70 -4.99 0.80
CA ILE A 74 5.98 -3.89 -0.10
C ILE A 74 6.82 -4.44 -1.24
N ASP A 75 6.29 -4.38 -2.45
CA ASP A 75 7.06 -4.65 -3.66
C ASP A 75 7.64 -3.33 -4.19
N THR A 76 8.96 -3.20 -4.16
CA THR A 76 9.65 -1.93 -4.40
C THR A 76 9.88 -1.62 -5.87
N HIS A 77 9.67 -2.58 -6.78
CA HIS A 77 9.79 -2.34 -8.21
C HIS A 77 9.10 -3.44 -9.01
N LEU A 78 8.06 -3.08 -9.74
CA LEU A 78 7.40 -3.98 -10.69
C LEU A 78 6.77 -3.24 -11.87
N HIS A 79 6.33 -4.03 -12.84
CA HIS A 79 5.54 -3.59 -13.99
C HIS A 79 4.24 -4.40 -13.99
N ILE A 80 3.10 -3.75 -13.72
CA ILE A 80 1.80 -4.43 -13.66
C ILE A 80 1.45 -5.02 -15.03
N GLU A 81 1.84 -4.32 -16.10
CA GLU A 81 1.59 -4.69 -17.48
C GLU A 81 2.18 -6.07 -17.84
N SER A 82 3.30 -6.45 -17.24
CA SER A 82 3.90 -7.78 -17.45
C SER A 82 3.02 -8.93 -16.95
N SER A 83 2.04 -8.63 -16.09
CA SER A 83 1.02 -9.60 -15.63
C SER A 83 -0.19 -9.70 -16.56
N LEU A 84 -0.23 -8.91 -17.65
CA LEU A 84 -1.31 -8.87 -18.65
C LEU A 84 -2.70 -8.56 -18.07
N VAL A 85 -2.74 -7.77 -17.00
CA VAL A 85 -3.97 -7.31 -16.34
C VAL A 85 -3.91 -5.82 -16.07
N SER A 86 -5.07 -5.20 -15.80
CA SER A 86 -5.14 -3.80 -15.38
C SER A 86 -4.68 -3.63 -13.92
N PRO A 87 -4.34 -2.41 -13.47
CA PRO A 87 -3.99 -2.17 -12.07
C PRO A 87 -5.10 -2.55 -11.08
N LEU A 88 -6.37 -2.37 -11.46
CA LEU A 88 -7.51 -2.77 -10.62
C LEU A 88 -7.63 -4.29 -10.46
N GLU A 89 -7.30 -5.05 -11.51
CA GLU A 89 -7.32 -6.51 -11.45
C GLU A 89 -6.06 -7.05 -10.75
N PHE A 90 -4.93 -6.36 -10.90
CA PHE A 90 -3.71 -6.65 -10.15
C PHE A 90 -3.93 -6.52 -8.64
N ASP A 91 -4.54 -5.42 -8.18
CA ASP A 91 -4.96 -5.21 -6.78
C ASP A 91 -5.75 -6.42 -6.24
N ARG A 92 -6.80 -6.83 -6.97
CA ARG A 92 -7.63 -7.99 -6.62
C ARG A 92 -6.83 -9.29 -6.52
N CYS A 93 -5.80 -9.46 -7.34
CA CYS A 93 -4.98 -10.66 -7.38
C CYS A 93 -3.95 -10.70 -6.25
N VAL A 94 -3.24 -9.61 -5.97
CA VAL A 94 -2.08 -9.64 -5.05
C VAL A 94 -2.41 -9.29 -3.61
N LEU A 95 -3.39 -8.42 -3.37
CA LEU A 95 -3.77 -7.98 -2.03
C LEU A 95 -4.16 -9.14 -1.09
N PRO A 96 -4.93 -10.16 -1.55
CA PRO A 96 -5.24 -11.33 -0.72
C PRO A 96 -4.02 -12.16 -0.30
N HIS A 97 -2.89 -11.99 -0.98
CA HIS A 97 -1.62 -12.66 -0.65
C HIS A 97 -0.71 -11.83 0.25
N GLY A 98 -1.17 -10.66 0.71
CA GLY A 98 -0.51 -9.85 1.73
C GLY A 98 0.37 -8.71 1.21
N VAL A 99 0.44 -8.51 -0.11
CA VAL A 99 1.08 -7.31 -0.68
C VAL A 99 0.12 -6.14 -0.50
N THR A 100 0.52 -5.13 0.26
CA THR A 100 -0.31 -3.95 0.55
C THR A 100 0.17 -2.69 -0.14
N THR A 101 1.40 -2.69 -0.65
CA THR A 101 1.98 -1.55 -1.35
C THR A 101 2.86 -2.03 -2.51
N VAL A 102 2.79 -1.33 -3.64
CA VAL A 102 3.65 -1.59 -4.79
C VAL A 102 4.19 -0.28 -5.37
N LEU A 103 5.43 -0.29 -5.84
CA LEU A 103 6.03 0.80 -6.61
C LEU A 103 6.10 0.34 -8.07
N CYS A 104 5.20 0.85 -8.89
CA CYS A 104 5.01 0.45 -10.28
C CYS A 104 5.59 1.50 -11.23
N ASP A 105 6.40 1.08 -12.20
CA ASP A 105 6.80 1.90 -13.34
C ASP A 105 5.98 1.47 -14.57
N PRO A 106 5.03 2.30 -15.05
CA PRO A 106 4.14 1.94 -16.14
C PRO A 106 4.81 2.16 -17.53
N HIS A 107 6.09 1.78 -17.67
CA HIS A 107 6.86 2.12 -18.87
C HIS A 107 6.39 1.38 -20.11
N GLU A 108 5.65 0.27 -19.96
CA GLU A 108 5.15 -0.49 -21.10
C GLU A 108 4.01 0.28 -21.75
N ILE A 109 3.02 0.71 -20.96
CA ILE A 109 1.92 1.55 -21.48
C ILE A 109 2.40 2.95 -21.84
N ALA A 110 3.41 3.50 -21.16
CA ALA A 110 3.99 4.79 -21.52
C ALA A 110 4.67 4.74 -22.89
N ASN A 111 5.36 3.63 -23.24
CA ASN A 111 5.90 3.46 -24.58
C ASN A 111 4.82 3.42 -25.68
N VAL A 112 3.59 3.02 -25.35
CA VAL A 112 2.47 2.93 -26.29
C VAL A 112 1.67 4.24 -26.36
N LEU A 113 1.36 4.86 -25.22
CA LEU A 113 0.40 5.97 -25.09
C LEU A 113 0.98 7.24 -24.46
N GLY A 114 2.24 7.22 -24.04
CA GLY A 114 2.90 8.37 -23.41
C GLY A 114 2.24 8.78 -22.09
N VAL A 115 2.06 10.09 -21.91
CA VAL A 115 1.46 10.69 -20.70
C VAL A 115 0.05 10.17 -20.42
N GLU A 116 -0.73 9.83 -21.46
CA GLU A 116 -2.07 9.26 -21.28
C GLU A 116 -2.00 7.89 -20.59
N GLY A 117 -1.01 7.06 -20.94
CA GLY A 117 -0.78 5.77 -20.29
C GLY A 117 -0.40 5.93 -18.81
N ILE A 118 0.44 6.91 -18.49
CA ILE A 118 0.81 7.21 -17.10
C ILE A 118 -0.41 7.74 -16.34
N SER A 119 -1.20 8.63 -16.95
CA SER A 119 -2.41 9.20 -16.34
C SER A 119 -3.45 8.13 -16.02
N TYR A 120 -3.63 7.15 -16.91
CA TYR A 120 -4.48 5.98 -16.64
C TYR A 120 -4.04 5.20 -15.39
N PHE A 121 -2.72 5.01 -15.20
CA PHE A 121 -2.18 4.34 -14.01
C PHE A 121 -2.41 5.15 -12.74
N LEU A 122 -2.18 6.47 -12.79
CA LEU A 122 -2.44 7.39 -11.67
C LEU A 122 -3.92 7.36 -11.27
N ASP A 123 -4.84 7.44 -12.24
CA ASP A 123 -6.29 7.35 -12.01
C ASP A 123 -6.70 6.02 -11.39
N CYS A 124 -6.07 4.92 -11.79
CA CYS A 124 -6.32 3.61 -11.18
C CYS A 124 -5.78 3.55 -9.75
N ALA A 125 -4.59 4.09 -9.50
CA ALA A 125 -3.94 4.08 -8.19
C ALA A 125 -4.73 4.85 -7.10
N GLU A 126 -5.58 5.80 -7.49
CA GLU A 126 -6.53 6.47 -6.59
C GLU A 126 -7.74 5.60 -6.20
N ARG A 127 -8.01 4.54 -6.97
CA ARG A 127 -9.21 3.69 -6.83
C ARG A 127 -8.91 2.29 -6.30
N THR A 128 -7.65 1.85 -6.31
CA THR A 128 -7.24 0.57 -5.72
C THR A 128 -7.31 0.60 -4.20
N ILE A 129 -7.52 -0.57 -3.59
CA ILE A 129 -7.32 -0.78 -2.15
C ILE A 129 -5.84 -0.97 -1.85
N LEU A 130 -5.12 -1.72 -2.69
CA LEU A 130 -3.66 -1.75 -2.73
C LEU A 130 -3.09 -0.33 -2.89
N ASP A 131 -2.07 0.04 -2.11
CA ASP A 131 -1.38 1.32 -2.31
C ASP A 131 -0.40 1.21 -3.49
N VAL A 132 -0.86 1.63 -4.67
CA VAL A 132 -0.03 1.70 -5.88
C VAL A 132 0.66 3.06 -5.92
N ARG A 133 1.99 3.05 -5.91
CA ARG A 133 2.85 4.22 -6.12
C ARG A 133 3.41 4.20 -7.53
N VAL A 134 3.26 5.30 -8.26
CA VAL A 134 3.58 5.34 -9.69
C VAL A 134 4.89 6.07 -9.93
N ASN A 135 5.87 5.37 -10.49
CA ASN A 135 7.09 6.00 -10.99
C ASN A 135 6.83 6.64 -12.35
N LEU A 136 7.51 7.74 -12.63
CA LEU A 136 7.47 8.39 -13.94
C LEU A 136 8.49 7.71 -14.87
N SER A 137 7.99 7.10 -15.95
CA SER A 137 8.82 6.33 -16.88
C SER A 137 9.87 7.22 -17.55
N SER A 138 11.14 6.82 -17.43
CA SER A 138 12.29 7.69 -17.75
C SER A 138 12.81 7.59 -19.18
N CYS A 139 12.52 6.50 -19.88
CA CYS A 139 13.08 6.21 -21.20
C CYS A 139 11.98 5.75 -22.16
N VAL A 140 11.32 6.71 -22.82
CA VAL A 140 10.30 6.46 -23.84
C VAL A 140 10.62 7.28 -25.10
N PRO A 141 11.06 6.67 -26.21
CA PRO A 141 11.57 5.29 -26.32
C PRO A 141 12.86 5.07 -25.52
N SER A 142 13.27 3.81 -25.39
CA SER A 142 14.53 3.44 -24.74
C SER A 142 15.76 3.90 -25.53
N THR A 143 15.64 4.03 -26.86
CA THR A 143 16.73 4.48 -27.73
C THR A 143 16.22 5.35 -28.90
N ALA A 144 17.12 6.08 -29.55
CA ALA A 144 16.80 6.82 -30.79
C ALA A 144 16.68 5.90 -32.05
N PHE A 145 17.02 4.63 -31.94
CA PHE A 145 17.06 3.67 -33.06
C PHE A 145 15.76 2.88 -33.23
N GLU A 146 14.73 3.16 -32.43
CA GLU A 146 13.44 2.45 -32.49
C GLU A 146 12.26 3.39 -32.72
N THR A 147 11.10 2.78 -32.98
CA THR A 147 9.82 3.49 -33.09
C THR A 147 8.91 3.02 -31.95
N SER A 148 8.47 3.95 -31.13
CA SER A 148 7.50 3.76 -30.04
C SER A 148 6.21 4.53 -30.35
N GLY A 149 5.13 4.22 -29.63
CA GLY A 149 3.87 4.93 -29.75
C GLY A 149 3.91 6.36 -29.18
N ALA A 150 4.88 6.63 -28.30
CA ALA A 150 5.10 7.96 -27.73
C ALA A 150 6.58 8.29 -27.55
N ARG A 151 6.87 9.57 -27.28
CA ARG A 151 8.16 10.06 -26.82
C ARG A 151 7.91 10.91 -25.57
N LEU A 152 8.66 10.69 -24.51
CA LEU A 152 8.57 11.46 -23.27
C LEU A 152 9.90 12.14 -23.00
N GLU A 153 9.84 13.46 -22.80
CA GLU A 153 10.93 14.28 -22.34
C GLU A 153 10.66 14.74 -20.89
N ALA A 154 11.64 15.35 -20.25
CA ALA A 154 11.49 15.80 -18.87
C ALA A 154 10.31 16.77 -18.66
N GLU A 155 10.01 17.61 -19.65
CA GLU A 155 8.91 18.57 -19.61
C GLU A 155 7.52 17.92 -19.58
N ASP A 156 7.38 16.73 -20.15
CA ASP A 156 6.13 15.95 -20.13
C ASP A 156 5.85 15.35 -18.75
N LEU A 157 6.92 15.03 -18.00
CA LEU A 157 6.86 14.34 -16.72
C LEU A 157 6.74 15.29 -15.52
N VAL A 158 7.35 16.48 -15.60
CA VAL A 158 7.34 17.47 -14.51
C VAL A 158 5.94 17.79 -13.97
N PRO A 159 4.88 17.95 -14.80
CA PRO A 159 3.53 18.19 -14.31
C PRO A 159 2.98 17.07 -13.42
N LEU A 160 3.39 15.83 -13.65
CA LEU A 160 2.91 14.65 -12.92
C LEU A 160 3.61 14.45 -11.58
N ARG A 161 4.78 15.06 -11.36
CA ARG A 161 5.59 14.89 -10.12
C ARG A 161 4.84 15.25 -8.84
N ALA A 162 3.88 16.17 -8.91
CA ALA A 162 3.12 16.62 -7.75
C ALA A 162 1.89 15.74 -7.45
N HIS A 163 1.65 14.72 -8.27
CA HIS A 163 0.55 13.78 -8.05
C HIS A 163 0.73 13.05 -6.70
N PRO A 164 -0.35 12.81 -5.93
CA PRO A 164 -0.25 12.17 -4.61
C PRO A 164 0.12 10.68 -4.63
N LYS A 165 0.05 10.04 -5.80
CA LYS A 165 0.34 8.62 -6.04
C LYS A 165 1.64 8.43 -6.80
#